data_AF-A0A1Y6KKB4-F1
#
_entry.id   AF-A0A1Y6KKB4-F1
#
_cell.length_a   1.000
_cell.length_b   1.000
_cell.length_c   1.000
_cell.angle_alpha   90.00
_cell.angle_beta   90.00
_cell.angle_gamma   90.00
#
_symmetry.space_group_name_H-M   'P 1'
#
loop_
_entity.id
_entity.type
_entity.pdbx_description
1 polymer ?
#
loop_
_entity_poly.entity_id
_entity_poly.type
_entity_poly.pdbx_seq_one_letter_code
_entity_poly.pdbx_strand_id
1 'polypeptide(L)'
;MTDMNGQSSTSLSVISAAALAIGLACCSLVLSAMARDLDGRYANSPLKSWFETLRSGKGPCCSDADGTALSDMDWDMKDGRYRVRIEGQWWAVPDEAVVTEPNRVGRTMVWPVYYRELNTGLRIDVRCFLPGSMT
;
A
#
# COMPACT_ATOMS: atom_id res chain seq x y z
N MET A 1 30.95 -63.49 -14.44
CA MET A 1 31.73 -62.25 -14.48
C MET A 1 30.73 -61.13 -14.71
N THR A 2 30.44 -60.40 -13.65
CA THR A 2 29.44 -59.33 -13.54
C THR A 2 29.93 -58.06 -14.22
N ASP A 3 29.06 -57.39 -14.96
CA ASP A 3 29.09 -55.93 -15.10
C ASP A 3 27.65 -55.40 -15.19
N MET A 4 27.17 -54.86 -14.07
CA MET A 4 26.06 -53.92 -13.99
C MET A 4 26.67 -52.57 -13.64
N ASN A 5 26.66 -51.60 -14.56
CA ASN A 5 26.80 -50.18 -14.22
C ASN A 5 26.49 -49.30 -15.44
N GLY A 6 25.29 -48.68 -15.45
CA GLY A 6 24.92 -47.76 -16.53
C GLY A 6 23.61 -46.99 -16.36
N GLN A 7 22.94 -47.01 -15.20
CA GLN A 7 21.67 -46.30 -14.99
C GLN A 7 21.63 -45.70 -13.58
N SER A 8 22.08 -44.45 -13.39
CA SER A 8 21.72 -43.71 -12.16
C SER A 8 21.96 -42.20 -12.15
N SER A 9 22.76 -41.62 -13.06
CA SER A 9 23.13 -40.20 -12.92
C SER A 9 22.18 -39.18 -13.55
N THR A 10 21.29 -39.58 -14.47
CA THR A 10 20.40 -38.64 -15.18
C THR A 10 19.09 -38.37 -14.43
N SER A 11 18.56 -39.33 -13.68
CA SER A 11 17.22 -39.24 -13.09
C SER A 11 17.15 -38.36 -11.83
N LEU A 12 18.17 -38.39 -10.96
CA LEU A 12 18.18 -37.66 -9.69
C LEU A 12 18.31 -36.14 -9.88
N SER A 13 19.08 -35.70 -10.86
CA SER A 13 19.35 -34.29 -11.18
C SER A 13 18.10 -33.58 -11.71
N VAL A 14 17.31 -34.27 -12.54
CA VAL A 14 16.08 -33.74 -13.14
C VAL A 14 14.96 -33.61 -12.11
N ILE A 15 14.86 -34.56 -11.16
CA ILE A 15 13.88 -34.51 -10.07
C ILE A 15 14.14 -33.33 -9.13
N SER A 16 15.41 -33.03 -8.82
CA SER A 16 15.78 -31.85 -8.01
C SER A 16 15.47 -30.53 -8.71
N ALA A 17 15.78 -30.43 -10.01
CA ALA A 17 15.50 -29.21 -10.77
C ALA A 17 13.99 -28.96 -10.92
N ALA A 18 13.19 -30.02 -11.16
CA ALA A 18 11.75 -29.92 -11.26
C ALA A 18 11.09 -29.56 -9.92
N ALA A 19 11.53 -30.17 -8.80
CA ALA A 19 11.03 -29.84 -7.47
C ALA A 19 11.37 -28.40 -7.05
N LEU A 20 12.58 -27.93 -7.39
CA LEU A 20 12.99 -26.55 -7.15
C LEU A 20 12.17 -25.56 -8.00
N ALA A 21 11.93 -25.88 -9.28
CA ALA A 21 11.11 -25.07 -10.18
C ALA A 21 9.64 -25.00 -9.72
N ILE A 22 9.06 -26.12 -9.27
CA ILE A 22 7.70 -26.17 -8.70
C ILE A 22 7.66 -25.38 -7.39
N GLY A 23 8.67 -25.52 -6.52
CA GLY A 23 8.79 -24.76 -5.28
C GLY A 23 8.84 -23.25 -5.53
N LEU A 24 9.68 -22.80 -6.47
CA LEU A 24 9.77 -21.38 -6.87
C LEU A 24 8.49 -20.87 -7.52
N ALA A 25 7.84 -21.66 -8.39
CA ALA A 25 6.56 -21.29 -8.99
C ALA A 25 5.45 -21.18 -7.94
N CYS A 26 5.38 -22.11 -6.97
CA CYS A 26 4.45 -22.03 -5.85
C CYS A 26 4.73 -20.85 -4.93
N CYS A 27 6.00 -20.52 -4.63
CA CYS A 27 6.35 -19.34 -3.84
C CYS A 27 6.02 -18.02 -4.54
N SER A 28 6.08 -17.97 -5.87
CA SER A 28 5.77 -16.77 -6.65
C SER A 28 4.27 -16.39 -6.61
N LEU A 29 3.39 -17.39 -6.45
CA LEU A 29 1.94 -17.17 -6.40
C LEU A 29 1.44 -16.56 -5.08
N VAL A 30 2.26 -16.58 -4.02
CA VAL A 30 1.86 -16.11 -2.68
C VAL A 30 2.21 -14.64 -2.42
N LEU A 31 3.09 -14.05 -3.24
CA LEU A 31 3.53 -12.65 -3.14
C LEU A 31 2.81 -11.74 -4.16
N SER A 32 1.48 -11.73 -4.13
CA SER A 32 0.72 -10.76 -4.91
C SER A 32 0.71 -9.40 -4.21
N ALA A 33 1.62 -8.51 -4.60
CA ALA A 33 1.52 -7.09 -4.27
C ALA A 33 0.36 -6.49 -5.08
N MET A 34 -0.82 -6.38 -4.45
CA MET A 34 -1.99 -5.82 -5.09
C MET A 34 -1.85 -4.30 -5.20
N ALA A 35 -1.75 -3.78 -6.43
CA ALA A 35 -1.89 -2.35 -6.67
C ALA A 35 -3.34 -1.93 -6.39
N ARG A 36 -3.57 -0.72 -5.86
CA ARG A 36 -4.93 -0.22 -5.60
C ARG A 36 -5.71 0.15 -6.87
N ASP A 37 -5.00 0.36 -7.98
CA ASP A 37 -5.53 0.75 -9.29
C ASP A 37 -5.38 -0.39 -10.31
N LEU A 38 -6.04 -1.54 -10.06
CA LEU A 38 -5.96 -2.70 -10.98
C LEU A 38 -6.70 -2.47 -12.31
N ASP A 39 -7.79 -1.70 -12.26
CA ASP A 39 -8.65 -1.39 -13.40
C ASP A 39 -8.27 -0.08 -14.09
N GLY A 40 -7.26 0.64 -13.60
CA GLY A 40 -6.79 1.90 -14.18
C GLY A 40 -7.80 3.04 -14.08
N ARG A 41 -8.79 2.95 -13.17
CA ARG A 41 -9.90 3.90 -13.10
C ARG A 41 -9.46 5.33 -12.79
N TYR A 42 -8.29 5.50 -12.18
CA TYR A 42 -7.73 6.81 -11.87
C TYR A 42 -6.89 7.40 -13.02
N ALA A 43 -6.47 6.59 -14.00
CA ALA A 43 -5.56 7.00 -15.07
C ALA A 43 -6.06 8.20 -15.90
N ASN A 44 -7.38 8.33 -16.06
CA ASN A 44 -8.02 9.39 -16.84
C ASN A 44 -8.74 10.44 -15.96
N SER A 45 -8.47 10.47 -14.65
CA SER A 45 -9.03 11.49 -13.77
C SER A 45 -8.59 12.90 -14.20
N PRO A 46 -9.50 13.88 -14.34
CA PRO A 46 -9.14 15.26 -14.66
C PRO A 46 -8.16 15.89 -13.66
N LEU A 47 -8.13 15.37 -12.43
CA LEU A 47 -7.27 15.85 -11.36
C LEU A 47 -6.00 15.00 -11.18
N LYS A 48 -5.75 13.99 -12.02
CA LYS A 48 -4.61 13.08 -11.83
C LYS A 48 -3.28 13.83 -11.71
N SER A 49 -2.99 14.72 -12.67
CA SER A 49 -1.73 15.48 -12.65
C SER A 49 -1.57 16.31 -11.38
N TRP A 50 -2.64 16.87 -10.84
CA TRP A 50 -2.62 17.59 -9.58
C TRP A 50 -2.36 16.65 -8.39
N PHE A 51 -3.00 15.48 -8.34
CA PHE A 51 -2.75 14.49 -7.28
C PHE A 51 -1.28 14.07 -7.22
N GLU A 52 -0.64 13.82 -8.37
CA GLU A 52 0.78 13.45 -8.45
C GLU A 52 1.73 14.56 -7.97
N THR A 53 1.24 15.82 -7.85
CA THR A 53 2.02 16.92 -7.27
C THR A 53 1.86 17.07 -5.76
N LEU A 54 0.91 16.38 -5.13
CA LEU A 54 0.64 16.55 -3.71
C LEU A 54 1.81 16.06 -2.86
N ARG A 55 2.22 16.88 -1.89
CA ARG A 55 3.28 16.57 -0.94
C ARG A 55 2.90 17.08 0.44
N SER A 56 3.31 16.35 1.47
CA SER A 56 3.32 16.80 2.86
C SER A 56 4.76 17.08 3.29
N GLY A 57 4.96 17.49 4.54
CA GLY A 57 6.28 17.56 5.17
C GLY A 57 6.98 16.19 5.24
N LYS A 58 6.24 15.08 5.13
CA LYS A 58 6.79 13.72 5.02
C LYS A 58 7.26 13.33 3.61
N GLY A 59 7.04 14.18 2.60
CA GLY A 59 7.39 13.93 1.20
C GLY A 59 6.16 13.79 0.29
N PRO A 60 6.32 13.22 -0.93
CA PRO A 60 5.20 13.01 -1.84
C PRO A 60 4.10 12.14 -1.21
N CYS A 61 2.86 12.53 -1.47
CA CYS A 61 1.73 11.64 -1.28
C CYS A 61 1.85 10.49 -2.27
N CYS A 62 1.34 9.32 -1.90
CA CYS A 62 1.25 8.21 -2.84
C CYS A 62 0.22 8.53 -3.94
N SER A 63 -0.09 7.56 -4.81
CA SER A 63 -1.06 7.74 -5.89
C SER A 63 -2.43 8.18 -5.36
N ASP A 64 -3.25 8.82 -6.20
CA ASP A 64 -4.65 9.13 -5.87
C ASP A 64 -5.45 7.86 -5.53
N ALA A 65 -5.09 6.73 -6.12
CA ALA A 65 -5.63 5.41 -5.80
C ALA A 65 -5.34 4.92 -4.38
N ASP A 66 -4.29 5.44 -3.74
CA ASP A 66 -3.92 5.11 -2.35
C ASP A 66 -4.58 6.08 -1.34
N GLY A 67 -5.18 7.15 -1.84
CA GLY A 67 -5.93 8.12 -1.05
C GLY A 67 -7.35 7.62 -0.77
N THR A 68 -7.81 7.87 0.45
CA THR A 68 -9.19 7.58 0.86
C THR A 68 -9.90 8.88 1.19
N ALA A 69 -11.03 9.15 0.53
CA ALA A 69 -11.93 10.24 0.91
C ALA A 69 -12.64 9.87 2.22
N LEU A 70 -12.64 10.77 3.19
CA LEU A 70 -13.27 10.60 4.49
C LEU A 70 -14.66 11.23 4.51
N SER A 71 -15.58 10.63 5.27
CA SER A 71 -16.84 11.28 5.64
C SER A 71 -16.60 12.30 6.76
N ASP A 72 -17.51 13.24 6.97
CA ASP A 72 -17.41 14.26 8.04
C ASP A 72 -17.39 13.67 9.46
N MET A 73 -17.76 12.38 9.61
CA MET A 73 -17.71 11.67 10.89
C MET A 73 -16.39 10.91 11.11
N ASP A 74 -15.57 10.76 10.07
CA ASP A 74 -14.33 9.98 10.09
C ASP A 74 -13.08 10.86 10.23
N TRP A 75 -13.25 12.14 10.50
CA TRP A 75 -12.18 13.04 10.86
C TRP A 75 -12.71 14.18 11.73
N ASP A 76 -11.86 14.71 12.61
CA ASP A 76 -12.14 15.95 13.32
C ASP A 76 -10.83 16.65 13.70
N MET A 77 -10.95 17.78 14.40
CA MET A 77 -9.84 18.42 15.07
C MET A 77 -10.04 18.34 16.57
N LYS A 78 -9.05 17.82 17.29
CA LYS A 78 -9.03 17.74 18.75
C LYS A 78 -7.75 18.39 19.25
N ASP A 79 -7.87 19.32 20.20
CA ASP A 79 -6.74 20.03 20.81
C ASP A 79 -5.81 20.70 19.78
N GLY A 80 -6.41 21.26 18.71
CA GLY A 80 -5.68 21.95 17.63
C GLY A 80 -4.99 21.01 16.62
N ARG A 81 -5.19 19.70 16.72
CA ARG A 81 -4.59 18.70 15.82
C ARG A 81 -5.66 17.87 15.15
N TYR A 82 -5.43 17.53 13.89
CA TYR A 82 -6.33 16.64 13.17
C TYR A 82 -6.22 15.21 13.70
N ARG A 83 -7.34 14.49 13.70
CA ARG A 83 -7.35 13.03 13.82
C ARG A 83 -8.32 12.46 12.81
N VAL A 84 -8.03 11.24 12.37
CA VAL A 84 -8.79 10.51 11.37
C VAL A 84 -9.19 9.15 11.91
N ARG A 85 -10.33 8.64 11.46
CA ARG A 85 -10.81 7.32 11.82
C ARG A 85 -10.46 6.33 10.72
N ILE A 86 -9.60 5.37 11.02
CA ILE A 86 -9.14 4.33 10.11
C ILE A 86 -9.34 2.99 10.80
N GLU A 87 -9.99 2.05 10.12
CA GLU A 87 -10.35 0.73 10.67
C GLU A 87 -11.13 0.84 12.00
N GLY A 88 -11.99 1.85 12.11
CA GLY A 88 -12.83 2.09 13.28
C GLY A 88 -12.11 2.75 14.46
N GLN A 89 -10.80 2.95 14.40
CA GLN A 89 -9.98 3.57 15.44
C GLN A 89 -9.55 4.99 15.08
N TRP A 90 -9.39 5.85 16.08
CA TRP A 90 -8.93 7.23 15.90
C TRP A 90 -7.40 7.30 15.92
N TRP A 91 -6.83 7.91 14.89
CA TRP A 91 -5.40 8.12 14.72
C TRP A 91 -5.11 9.61 14.67
N ALA A 92 -4.16 10.08 15.48
CA ALA A 92 -3.67 11.45 15.38
C ALA A 92 -2.94 11.64 14.05
N VAL A 93 -3.24 12.74 13.35
CA VAL A 93 -2.52 13.14 12.15
C VAL A 93 -1.29 13.94 12.60
N PRO A 94 -0.06 13.52 12.26
CA PRO A 94 1.12 14.32 12.51
C PRO A 94 1.05 15.64 11.74
N ASP A 95 1.58 16.72 12.31
CA ASP A 95 1.45 18.06 11.71
C ASP A 95 2.17 18.11 10.36
N GLU A 96 3.30 17.41 10.25
CA GLU A 96 4.07 17.25 9.02
C GLU A 96 3.37 16.40 7.95
N ALA A 97 2.30 15.67 8.30
CA ALA A 97 1.50 14.91 7.33
C ALA A 97 0.40 15.78 6.69
N VAL A 98 0.12 16.96 7.23
CA VAL A 98 -0.89 17.87 6.68
C VAL A 98 -0.39 18.46 5.38
N VAL A 99 -1.19 18.32 4.32
CA VAL A 99 -0.93 18.91 3.01
C VAL A 99 -1.42 20.36 3.02
N THR A 100 -0.54 21.28 2.63
CA THR A 100 -0.83 22.72 2.62
C THR A 100 -1.29 23.23 1.25
N GLU A 101 -1.19 22.40 0.21
CA GLU A 101 -1.69 22.72 -1.12
C GLU A 101 -3.22 22.93 -1.12
N PRO A 102 -3.75 23.86 -1.93
CA PRO A 102 -5.19 24.06 -2.03
C PRO A 102 -5.93 22.77 -2.41
N ASN A 103 -6.95 22.41 -1.62
CA ASN A 103 -7.76 21.22 -1.87
C ASN A 103 -8.68 21.41 -3.10
N ARG A 104 -8.30 20.83 -4.25
CA ARG A 104 -9.08 20.90 -5.50
C ARG A 104 -10.15 19.82 -5.62
N VAL A 105 -10.10 18.78 -4.79
CA VAL A 105 -11.10 17.69 -4.80
C VAL A 105 -12.29 17.99 -3.88
N GLY A 106 -12.15 18.98 -2.99
CA GLY A 106 -13.20 19.48 -2.10
C GLY A 106 -13.54 18.59 -0.91
N ARG A 107 -13.07 17.34 -0.91
CA ARG A 107 -13.28 16.36 0.16
C ARG A 107 -12.05 16.25 1.04
N THR A 108 -12.23 15.92 2.32
CA THR A 108 -11.13 15.52 3.20
C THR A 108 -10.59 14.17 2.75
N MET A 109 -9.26 14.05 2.60
CA MET A 109 -8.64 12.80 2.18
C MET A 109 -7.45 12.42 3.07
N VAL A 110 -7.20 11.12 3.18
CA VAL A 110 -6.06 10.56 3.92
C VAL A 110 -5.34 9.51 3.08
N TRP A 111 -4.00 9.49 3.18
CA TRP A 111 -3.13 8.46 2.61
C TRP A 111 -2.46 7.68 3.75
N PRO A 112 -3.04 6.57 4.21
CA PRO A 112 -2.45 5.71 5.22
C PRO A 112 -1.36 4.81 4.62
N VAL A 113 -0.31 4.57 5.40
CA VAL A 113 0.71 3.56 5.13
C VAL A 113 0.59 2.48 6.20
N TYR A 114 0.34 1.27 5.75
CA TYR A 114 0.16 0.08 6.58
C TYR A 114 1.49 -0.66 6.68
N TYR A 115 2.13 -0.60 7.85
CA TYR A 115 3.33 -1.36 8.16
C TYR A 115 2.94 -2.65 8.85
N ARG A 116 3.29 -3.79 8.23
CA ARG A 116 3.18 -5.09 8.88
C ARG A 116 4.50 -5.41 9.55
N GLU A 117 4.50 -5.40 10.87
CA GLU A 117 5.66 -5.80 11.67
C GLU A 117 5.45 -7.23 12.17
N LEU A 118 6.51 -8.06 12.08
CA LEU A 118 6.42 -9.50 12.37
C LEU A 118 6.00 -9.82 13.81
N ASN A 119 6.29 -8.95 14.77
CA ASN A 119 6.12 -9.22 16.21
C ASN A 119 5.07 -8.35 16.92
N THR A 120 4.65 -7.23 16.31
CA THR A 120 3.81 -6.20 16.95
C THR A 120 2.47 -6.00 16.24
N GLY A 121 2.29 -6.57 15.05
CA GLY A 121 1.06 -6.51 14.29
C GLY A 121 1.05 -5.43 13.21
N LEU A 122 -0.13 -4.89 12.92
CA LEU A 122 -0.33 -3.85 11.92
C LEU A 122 -0.20 -2.46 12.56
N ARG A 123 0.72 -1.64 12.04
CA ARG A 123 0.88 -0.23 12.41
C ARG A 123 0.44 0.65 11.24
N ILE A 124 -0.36 1.67 11.54
CA ILE A 124 -0.82 2.66 10.55
C ILE A 124 -0.05 3.97 10.77
N ASP A 125 0.50 4.53 9.70
CA ASP A 125 1.07 5.88 9.69
C ASP A 125 0.35 6.74 8.65
N VAL A 126 0.05 7.99 8.98
CA VAL A 126 -0.53 8.93 8.03
C VAL A 126 0.61 9.58 7.23
N ARG A 127 0.67 9.29 5.91
CA ARG A 127 1.65 9.89 4.99
C ARG A 127 1.22 11.29 4.56
N CYS A 128 -0.05 11.41 4.17
CA CYS A 128 -0.67 12.66 3.81
C CYS A 128 -2.08 12.75 4.39
N PHE A 129 -2.44 13.96 4.80
CA PHE A 129 -3.78 14.34 5.17
C PHE A 129 -4.11 15.65 4.45
N LEU A 130 -5.09 15.61 3.56
CA LEU A 130 -5.58 16.78 2.85
C LEU A 130 -6.88 17.24 3.51
N PRO A 131 -6.86 18.32 4.30
CA PRO A 131 -8.06 18.81 4.95
C PRO A 131 -9.08 19.27 3.91
N GLY A 132 -10.34 18.87 4.10
CA GLY A 132 -11.48 19.49 3.45
C GLY A 132 -11.96 20.71 4.22
N SER A 133 -12.86 21.48 3.62
CA SER A 133 -13.66 22.46 4.35
C SER A 133 -14.71 21.74 5.18
N MET A 134 -14.76 21.99 6.50
CA MET A 134 -15.95 21.64 7.28
C MET A 134 -17.08 22.54 6.79
N THR A 135 -17.96 22.02 5.93
CA THR A 135 -19.19 22.70 5.50
C THR A 135 -20.39 22.02 6.11
#